data_AF-A0A7J5E6H5-F1
#
_entry.id   AF-A0A7J5E6H5-F1
#
_cell.length_a   1.000
_cell.length_b   1.000
_cell.length_c   1.000
_cell.angle_alpha   90.00
_cell.angle_beta   90.00
_cell.angle_gamma   90.00
#
_symmetry.space_group_name_H-M   'P 1'
#
loop_
_entity.id
_entity.type
_entity.pdbx_description
1 polymer ?
#
loop_
_entity_poly.entity_id
_entity_poly.type
_entity_poly.pdbx_seq_one_letter_code
_entity_poly.pdbx_strand_id
1 'polypeptide(L)'
;PIIKNELAKPEDLKNHNGINYPLVLKGINKEVIHKSELNAVKLDIRNKEELLKAAEEIQNNFTKYNFEVEEFLLQPFIKLKHEVLIGGFRDPSFGPVIMFGTGGKYVEVICDTTIKSAYVSDNDINEMIDSTVIGKILKGVRGEAPCDINKLKEIIKSSAQMLIENKNISEFDLNPLIISQDNSIHAVDIRIKWE
;
A
#
# COMPACT_ATOMS: atom_id res chain seq x y z
N PRO A 1 10.15 1.34 -1.80
CA PRO A 1 9.91 1.51 -3.25
C PRO A 1 8.52 2.10 -3.47
N ILE A 2 8.38 3.38 -3.09
CA ILE A 2 7.08 4.06 -3.11
C ILE A 2 6.75 4.40 -4.56
N ILE A 3 5.52 4.10 -4.98
CA ILE A 3 5.08 4.46 -6.32
C ILE A 3 5.05 5.99 -6.47
N LYS A 4 5.41 6.49 -7.65
CA LYS A 4 5.34 7.93 -7.91
C LYS A 4 3.88 8.37 -7.97
N ASN A 5 3.57 9.45 -7.25
CA ASN A 5 2.24 10.03 -7.17
C ASN A 5 2.26 11.44 -7.74
N GLU A 6 1.13 11.87 -8.28
CA GLU A 6 0.84 13.28 -8.61
C GLU A 6 -0.43 13.71 -7.90
N LEU A 7 -0.46 14.95 -7.43
CA LEU A 7 -1.66 15.57 -6.86
C LEU A 7 -2.23 16.57 -7.86
N ALA A 8 -3.56 16.59 -7.97
CA ALA A 8 -4.28 17.57 -8.77
C ALA A 8 -5.54 17.99 -8.02
N LYS A 9 -5.86 19.28 -8.04
CA LYS A 9 -7.15 19.76 -7.56
C LYS A 9 -8.27 19.32 -8.51
N PRO A 10 -9.51 19.15 -8.04
CA PRO A 10 -10.64 18.82 -8.89
C PRO A 10 -10.79 19.76 -10.09
N GLU A 11 -10.63 21.07 -9.90
CA GLU A 11 -10.73 22.07 -10.97
C GLU A 11 -9.63 21.96 -12.05
N ASP A 12 -8.46 21.44 -11.68
CA ASP A 12 -7.29 21.35 -12.57
C ASP A 12 -7.26 20.04 -13.35
N LEU A 13 -7.98 19.00 -12.92
CA LEU A 13 -7.89 17.64 -13.47
C LEU A 13 -8.19 17.60 -14.97
N LYS A 14 -9.12 18.45 -15.45
CA LYS A 14 -9.46 18.53 -16.89
C LYS A 14 -8.30 19.02 -17.75
N ASN A 15 -7.44 19.89 -17.21
CA ASN A 15 -6.31 20.46 -17.92
C ASN A 15 -4.98 19.77 -17.56
N HIS A 16 -5.02 18.76 -16.69
CA HIS A 16 -3.85 17.99 -16.30
C HIS A 16 -3.28 17.22 -17.50
N ASN A 17 -2.00 17.44 -17.77
CA ASN A 17 -1.27 16.90 -18.92
C ASN A 17 -0.10 16.05 -18.45
N GLY A 18 0.52 15.27 -19.35
CA GLY A 18 1.66 14.41 -19.00
C GLY A 18 1.29 13.12 -18.27
N ILE A 19 0.00 12.80 -18.24
CA ILE A 19 -0.53 11.61 -17.58
C ILE A 19 -0.19 10.35 -18.39
N ASN A 20 0.45 9.39 -17.74
CA ASN A 20 0.66 8.05 -18.29
C ASN A 20 -0.47 7.13 -17.85
N TYR A 21 -1.07 6.42 -18.81
CA TYR A 21 -2.12 5.43 -18.59
C TYR A 21 -1.56 3.99 -18.76
N PRO A 22 -2.15 2.97 -18.11
CA PRO A 22 -3.28 3.06 -17.18
C PRO A 22 -2.89 3.66 -15.83
N LEU A 23 -3.85 4.30 -15.16
CA LEU A 23 -3.65 4.94 -13.86
C LEU A 23 -4.71 4.54 -12.84
N VAL A 24 -4.41 4.88 -11.58
CA VAL A 24 -5.29 4.85 -10.42
C VAL A 24 -5.59 6.28 -10.00
N LEU A 25 -6.86 6.58 -9.76
CA LEU A 25 -7.34 7.85 -9.22
C LEU A 25 -7.88 7.62 -7.81
N LYS A 26 -7.37 8.39 -6.83
CA LYS A 26 -7.84 8.36 -5.45
C LYS A 26 -8.33 9.74 -5.02
N GLY A 27 -9.57 9.84 -4.52
CA GLY A 27 -10.07 11.04 -3.85
C GLY A 27 -9.42 11.19 -2.46
N ILE A 28 -9.01 12.41 -2.13
CA ILE A 28 -8.44 12.78 -0.84
C ILE A 28 -9.36 13.79 -0.15
N ASN A 29 -9.66 13.52 1.12
CA ASN A 29 -10.21 14.46 2.08
C ASN A 29 -9.59 14.08 3.44
N LYS A 30 -9.21 15.07 4.25
CA LYS A 30 -8.50 14.82 5.52
C LYS A 30 -9.31 14.05 6.55
N GLU A 31 -10.63 14.14 6.48
CA GLU A 31 -11.56 13.48 7.39
C GLU A 31 -11.90 12.06 6.92
N VAL A 32 -11.64 11.74 5.65
CA VAL A 32 -11.91 10.42 5.05
C VAL A 32 -10.67 9.53 5.16
N ILE A 33 -10.61 8.75 6.23
CA ILE A 33 -9.52 7.79 6.47
C ILE A 33 -9.67 6.54 5.58
N HIS A 34 -10.87 5.96 5.50
CA HIS A 34 -11.14 4.73 4.74
C HIS A 34 -11.72 5.02 3.34
N LYS A 35 -10.85 5.44 2.42
CA LYS A 35 -11.18 5.80 1.02
C LYS A 35 -12.02 4.76 0.27
N SER A 36 -11.75 3.47 0.48
CA SER A 36 -12.48 2.38 -0.19
C SER A 36 -13.96 2.33 0.18
N GLU A 37 -14.35 2.78 1.37
CA GLU A 37 -15.74 2.78 1.83
C GLU A 37 -16.61 3.79 1.05
N LEU A 38 -15.99 4.87 0.57
CA LEU A 38 -16.63 5.85 -0.31
C LEU A 38 -16.47 5.51 -1.80
N ASN A 39 -15.96 4.33 -2.15
CA ASN A 39 -15.51 4.01 -3.51
C ASN A 39 -14.62 5.13 -4.09
N ALA A 40 -13.76 5.73 -3.23
CA ALA A 40 -12.91 6.86 -3.58
C ALA A 40 -11.69 6.47 -4.40
N VAL A 41 -11.56 5.18 -4.77
CA VAL A 41 -10.43 4.64 -5.53
C VAL A 41 -10.97 4.04 -6.82
N LYS A 42 -10.47 4.52 -7.95
CA LYS A 42 -10.79 4.02 -9.30
C LYS A 42 -9.50 3.51 -9.93
N LEU A 43 -9.51 2.24 -10.35
CA LEU A 43 -8.35 1.52 -10.86
C LEU A 43 -8.43 1.35 -12.38
N ASP A 44 -7.30 1.08 -13.02
CA ASP A 44 -7.19 0.74 -14.46
C ASP A 44 -7.92 1.75 -15.36
N ILE A 45 -7.77 3.05 -15.07
CA ILE A 45 -8.25 4.14 -15.93
C ILE A 45 -7.30 4.22 -17.11
N ARG A 46 -7.80 4.08 -18.35
CA ARG A 46 -6.97 3.90 -19.55
C ARG A 46 -6.88 5.13 -20.44
N ASN A 47 -7.69 6.15 -20.19
CA ASN A 47 -7.70 7.38 -20.98
C ASN A 47 -8.33 8.55 -20.20
N LYS A 48 -8.27 9.75 -20.81
CA LYS A 48 -8.75 11.00 -20.20
C LYS A 48 -10.26 11.02 -19.99
N GLU A 49 -11.03 10.38 -20.85
CA GLU A 49 -12.49 10.33 -20.71
C GLU A 49 -12.88 9.50 -19.47
N GLU A 50 -12.28 8.32 -19.32
CA GLU A 50 -12.43 7.47 -18.14
C GLU A 50 -11.96 8.19 -16.86
N LEU A 51 -10.88 8.97 -16.93
CA LEU A 51 -10.38 9.76 -15.80
C LEU A 51 -11.42 10.77 -15.31
N LEU A 52 -12.01 11.55 -16.22
CA LEU A 52 -13.00 12.57 -15.87
C LEU A 52 -14.28 11.94 -15.32
N LYS A 53 -14.72 10.83 -15.93
CA LYS A 53 -15.86 10.08 -15.43
C LYS A 53 -15.60 9.50 -14.03
N ALA A 54 -14.43 8.92 -13.81
CA ALA A 54 -14.01 8.41 -12.50
C ALA A 54 -13.98 9.53 -11.44
N ALA A 55 -13.48 10.71 -11.80
CA ALA A 55 -13.44 11.87 -10.90
C ALA A 55 -14.83 12.37 -10.53
N GLU A 56 -15.77 12.42 -11.48
CA GLU A 56 -17.17 12.76 -11.22
C GLU A 56 -17.83 11.73 -10.30
N GLU A 57 -17.65 10.43 -10.56
CA GLU A 57 -18.17 9.36 -9.71
C GLU A 57 -17.63 9.45 -8.27
N ILE A 58 -16.34 9.73 -8.10
CA ILE A 58 -15.75 9.90 -6.77
C ILE A 58 -16.33 11.13 -6.07
N GLN A 59 -16.44 12.28 -6.75
CA GLN A 59 -17.03 13.50 -6.15
C GLN A 59 -18.48 13.26 -5.71
N ASN A 60 -19.29 12.63 -6.55
CA ASN A 60 -20.67 12.29 -6.22
C ASN A 60 -20.75 11.38 -4.99
N ASN A 61 -19.83 10.43 -4.85
CA ASN A 61 -19.76 9.60 -3.65
C ASN A 61 -19.40 10.42 -2.41
N PHE A 62 -18.43 11.34 -2.49
CA PHE A 62 -18.09 12.19 -1.33
C PHE A 62 -19.29 13.04 -0.90
N THR A 63 -19.95 13.69 -1.86
CA THR A 63 -21.13 14.53 -1.58
C THR A 63 -22.25 13.74 -0.91
N LYS A 64 -22.47 12.48 -1.31
CA LYS A 64 -23.48 11.60 -0.68
C LYS A 64 -23.26 11.41 0.82
N TYR A 65 -22.01 11.50 1.28
CA TYR A 65 -21.64 11.39 2.70
C TYR A 65 -21.28 12.73 3.32
N ASN A 66 -21.69 13.86 2.70
CA ASN A 66 -21.41 15.23 3.14
C ASN A 66 -19.92 15.59 3.22
N PHE A 67 -19.11 14.96 2.37
CA PHE A 67 -17.71 15.35 2.16
C PHE A 67 -17.52 15.99 0.78
N GLU A 68 -16.37 16.62 0.60
CA GLU A 68 -15.89 17.10 -0.69
C GLU A 68 -14.49 16.54 -0.96
N VAL A 69 -14.16 16.35 -2.23
CA VAL A 69 -12.80 15.96 -2.62
C VAL A 69 -11.92 17.19 -2.56
N GLU A 70 -10.93 17.22 -1.67
CA GLU A 70 -9.94 18.31 -1.59
C GLU A 70 -8.94 18.20 -2.76
N GLU A 71 -8.46 16.99 -3.01
CA GLU A 71 -7.47 16.69 -4.04
C GLU A 71 -7.70 15.30 -4.63
N PHE A 72 -7.26 15.11 -5.86
CA PHE A 72 -7.07 13.81 -6.47
C PHE A 72 -5.61 13.41 -6.43
N LEU A 73 -5.36 12.16 -6.05
CA LEU A 73 -4.06 11.53 -6.18
C LEU A 73 -4.07 10.57 -7.38
N LEU A 74 -3.19 10.84 -8.32
CA LEU A 74 -2.97 10.07 -9.53
C LEU A 74 -1.73 9.19 -9.35
N GLN A 75 -1.87 7.92 -9.69
CA GLN A 75 -0.84 6.90 -9.55
C GLN A 75 -0.79 6.02 -10.80
N PRO A 76 0.38 5.56 -11.27
CA PRO A 76 0.44 4.51 -12.27
C PRO A 76 -0.31 3.25 -11.80
N PHE A 77 -1.06 2.61 -12.70
CA PHE A 77 -1.70 1.34 -12.39
C PHE A 77 -0.68 0.20 -12.48
N ILE A 78 -0.47 -0.50 -11.37
CA ILE A 78 0.42 -1.66 -11.31
C ILE A 78 -0.40 -2.93 -11.46
N LYS A 79 -0.07 -3.73 -12.48
CA LYS A 79 -0.70 -5.03 -12.68
C LYS A 79 -0.23 -5.99 -11.59
N LEU A 80 -1.16 -6.37 -10.73
CA LEU A 80 -0.93 -7.22 -9.57
C LEU A 80 -0.46 -8.63 -9.95
N LYS A 81 0.54 -9.13 -9.24
CA LYS A 81 0.84 -10.57 -9.13
C LYS A 81 0.50 -11.08 -7.74
N HIS A 82 1.03 -10.42 -6.70
CA HIS A 82 0.73 -10.72 -5.29
C HIS A 82 0.66 -9.45 -4.45
N GLU A 83 -0.12 -9.47 -3.38
CA GLU A 83 -0.14 -8.42 -2.35
C GLU A 83 0.48 -8.96 -1.06
N VAL A 84 1.40 -8.19 -0.49
CA VAL A 84 1.86 -8.38 0.89
C VAL A 84 1.58 -7.14 1.70
N LEU A 85 1.61 -7.29 3.02
CA LEU A 85 1.65 -6.17 3.95
C LEU A 85 3.00 -6.15 4.67
N ILE A 86 3.44 -4.95 5.01
CA ILE A 86 4.46 -4.72 6.03
C ILE A 86 3.93 -3.62 6.92
N GLY A 87 3.62 -3.95 8.17
CA GLY A 87 3.15 -2.98 9.17
C GLY A 87 4.06 -2.99 10.38
N GLY A 88 3.95 -1.98 11.23
CA GLY A 88 4.63 -1.97 12.51
C GLY A 88 3.98 -1.01 13.48
N PHE A 89 4.06 -1.32 14.76
CA PHE A 89 3.45 -0.52 15.82
C PHE A 89 4.26 -0.61 17.11
N ARG A 90 3.99 0.28 18.05
CA ARG A 90 4.58 0.24 19.39
C ARG A 90 3.66 -0.51 20.33
N ASP A 91 4.02 -1.75 20.63
CA ASP A 91 3.35 -2.54 21.66
C ASP A 91 3.72 -2.01 23.06
N PRO A 92 2.76 -1.85 24.00
CA PRO A 92 3.03 -1.35 25.33
C PRO A 92 4.00 -2.21 26.17
N SER A 93 4.06 -3.52 25.89
CA SER A 93 4.89 -4.49 26.61
C SER A 93 6.21 -4.77 25.90
N PHE A 94 6.18 -4.86 24.57
CA PHE A 94 7.31 -5.30 23.74
C PHE A 94 8.03 -4.16 23.01
N GLY A 95 7.52 -2.94 23.07
CA GLY A 95 8.07 -1.80 22.34
C GLY A 95 7.78 -1.91 20.84
N PRO A 96 8.68 -1.43 19.95
CA PRO A 96 8.43 -1.46 18.51
C PRO A 96 8.42 -2.90 17.99
N VAL A 97 7.36 -3.26 17.27
CA VAL A 97 7.19 -4.56 16.61
C VAL A 97 6.93 -4.35 15.12
N ILE A 98 7.34 -5.34 14.32
CA ILE A 98 7.19 -5.38 12.87
C ILE A 98 6.34 -6.60 12.48
N MET A 99 5.47 -6.41 11.50
CA MET A 99 4.54 -7.40 10.97
C MET A 99 4.77 -7.60 9.48
N PHE A 100 4.71 -8.85 9.02
CA PHE A 100 4.73 -9.23 7.61
C PHE A 100 3.64 -10.26 7.33
N GLY A 101 3.06 -10.25 6.13
CA GLY A 101 2.10 -11.28 5.75
C GLY A 101 1.37 -11.02 4.44
N THR A 102 0.34 -11.83 4.18
CA THR A 102 -0.56 -11.65 3.03
C THR A 102 -1.22 -10.27 3.12
N GLY A 103 -1.14 -9.47 2.06
CA GLY A 103 -1.73 -8.14 2.02
C GLY A 103 -3.16 -8.11 1.47
N GLY A 104 -3.67 -6.90 1.27
CA GLY A 104 -4.97 -6.65 0.66
C GLY A 104 -6.11 -6.53 1.66
N LYS A 105 -7.34 -6.62 1.15
CA LYS A 105 -8.55 -6.36 1.95
C LYS A 105 -8.99 -7.52 2.85
N TYR A 106 -8.37 -8.69 2.71
CA TYR A 106 -8.76 -9.92 3.43
C TYR A 106 -7.76 -10.35 4.50
N VAL A 107 -6.83 -9.47 4.88
CA VAL A 107 -5.78 -9.73 5.87
C VAL A 107 -6.36 -10.36 7.14
N GLU A 108 -7.42 -9.76 7.70
CA GLU A 108 -8.06 -10.19 8.95
C GLU A 108 -8.75 -11.55 8.86
N VAL A 109 -9.11 -11.99 7.65
CA VAL A 109 -9.80 -13.26 7.42
C VAL A 109 -8.81 -14.37 7.09
N ILE A 110 -7.75 -14.04 6.33
CA ILE A 110 -6.72 -15.00 5.93
C ILE A 110 -5.81 -15.34 7.11
N CYS A 111 -5.57 -14.38 8.02
CA CYS A 111 -4.73 -14.56 9.21
C CYS A 111 -3.32 -15.09 8.90
N ASP A 112 -2.79 -14.80 7.70
CA ASP A 112 -1.45 -15.19 7.26
C ASP A 112 -0.45 -14.08 7.54
N THR A 113 -0.19 -13.84 8.83
CA THR A 113 0.74 -12.81 9.29
C THR A 113 1.68 -13.36 10.35
N THR A 114 2.83 -12.71 10.49
CA THR A 114 3.82 -12.97 11.52
C THR A 114 4.27 -11.65 12.12
N ILE A 115 4.56 -11.65 13.42
CA ILE A 115 4.99 -10.48 14.17
C ILE A 115 6.30 -10.81 14.88
N LYS A 116 7.26 -9.88 14.84
CA LYS A 116 8.53 -9.95 15.58
C LYS A 116 8.83 -8.58 16.21
N SER A 117 9.76 -8.55 17.16
CA SER A 117 10.36 -7.28 17.61
C SER A 117 10.96 -6.55 16.41
N ALA A 118 10.86 -5.21 16.34
CA ALA A 118 11.47 -4.44 15.26
C ALA A 118 13.01 -4.52 15.27
N TYR A 119 13.64 -4.93 16.38
CA TYR A 119 15.08 -5.22 16.44
C TYR A 119 15.42 -6.57 15.77
N VAL A 120 14.91 -6.79 14.54
CA VAL A 120 15.06 -8.03 13.78
C VAL A 120 16.48 -8.23 13.25
N SER A 121 16.98 -9.46 13.35
CA SER A 121 18.14 -9.92 12.58
C SER A 121 17.71 -10.37 11.16
N ASP A 122 18.68 -10.56 10.27
CA ASP A 122 18.38 -11.13 8.94
C ASP A 122 17.79 -12.55 9.06
N ASN A 123 18.13 -13.30 10.13
CA ASN A 123 17.51 -14.61 10.41
C ASN A 123 16.05 -14.47 10.84
N ASP A 124 15.71 -13.48 11.68
CA ASP A 124 14.31 -13.21 12.04
C ASP A 124 13.47 -12.87 10.82
N ILE A 125 14.01 -12.05 9.90
CA ILE A 125 13.31 -11.69 8.67
C ILE A 125 13.11 -12.93 7.77
N ASN A 126 14.10 -13.82 7.67
CA ASN A 126 13.94 -15.10 6.97
C ASN A 126 12.82 -15.92 7.59
N GLU A 127 12.81 -16.09 8.91
CA GLU A 127 11.77 -16.82 9.63
C GLU A 127 10.38 -16.20 9.41
N MET A 128 10.28 -14.87 9.43
CA MET A 128 9.04 -14.17 9.15
C MET A 128 8.50 -14.47 7.74
N ILE A 129 9.36 -14.41 6.73
CA ILE A 129 8.94 -14.72 5.36
C ILE A 129 8.52 -16.20 5.29
N ASP A 130 9.30 -17.09 5.88
CA ASP A 130 9.14 -18.55 5.74
C ASP A 130 7.95 -19.11 6.52
N SER A 131 7.50 -18.41 7.57
CA SER A 131 6.35 -18.81 8.38
C SER A 131 5.02 -18.56 7.67
N THR A 132 4.96 -17.60 6.75
CA THR A 132 3.73 -17.23 6.03
C THR A 132 3.50 -18.06 4.76
N VAL A 133 2.24 -18.25 4.40
CA VAL A 133 1.83 -18.84 3.12
C VAL A 133 2.30 -17.96 1.98
N ILE A 134 2.11 -16.64 2.07
CA ILE A 134 2.55 -15.73 1.00
C ILE A 134 4.06 -15.77 0.80
N GLY A 135 4.86 -15.81 1.86
CA GLY A 135 6.32 -15.86 1.71
C GLY A 135 6.79 -17.14 1.02
N LYS A 136 6.11 -18.28 1.23
CA LYS A 136 6.36 -19.52 0.48
C LYS A 136 5.98 -19.37 -1.00
N ILE A 137 4.87 -18.70 -1.31
CA ILE A 137 4.46 -18.41 -2.69
C ILE A 137 5.48 -17.51 -3.39
N LEU A 138 5.96 -16.47 -2.70
CA LEU A 138 6.94 -15.52 -3.26
C LEU A 138 8.30 -16.16 -3.57
N LYS A 139 8.64 -17.29 -2.95
CA LYS A 139 9.83 -18.09 -3.30
C LYS A 139 9.65 -18.93 -4.58
N GLY A 140 8.50 -18.84 -5.23
CA GLY A 140 8.15 -19.55 -6.45
C GLY A 140 7.39 -20.84 -6.15
N VAL A 141 6.31 -21.04 -6.90
CA VAL A 141 5.50 -22.27 -6.87
C VAL A 141 5.24 -22.74 -8.31
N ARG A 142 5.38 -24.05 -8.55
CA ARG A 142 4.96 -24.73 -9.81
C ARG A 142 5.19 -23.93 -11.10
N GLY A 143 6.45 -23.68 -11.45
CA GLY A 143 6.81 -23.02 -12.71
C GLY A 143 6.77 -21.49 -12.67
N GLU A 144 6.35 -20.89 -11.56
CA GLU A 144 6.51 -19.46 -11.33
C GLU A 144 7.92 -19.13 -10.84
N ALA A 145 8.51 -18.08 -11.41
CA ALA A 145 9.77 -17.55 -10.92
C ALA A 145 9.60 -16.92 -9.53
N PRO A 146 10.61 -17.05 -8.65
CA PRO A 146 10.62 -16.37 -7.37
C PRO A 146 10.61 -14.85 -7.56
N CYS A 147 10.04 -14.16 -6.58
CA CYS A 147 10.13 -12.71 -6.46
C CYS A 147 11.51 -12.31 -5.92
N ASP A 148 11.84 -11.02 -5.95
CA ASP A 148 13.07 -10.52 -5.34
C ASP A 148 12.97 -10.54 -3.81
N ILE A 149 13.25 -11.71 -3.23
CA ILE A 149 13.20 -11.94 -1.79
C ILE A 149 14.24 -11.08 -1.06
N ASN A 150 15.38 -10.77 -1.67
CA ASN A 150 16.38 -9.91 -1.05
C ASN A 150 15.85 -8.48 -0.94
N LYS A 151 15.19 -7.98 -2.00
CA LYS A 151 14.56 -6.67 -1.94
C LYS A 151 13.44 -6.60 -0.90
N LEU A 152 12.64 -7.66 -0.76
CA LEU A 152 11.63 -7.73 0.29
C LEU A 152 12.24 -7.65 1.69
N LYS A 153 13.34 -8.37 1.95
CA LYS A 153 14.07 -8.32 3.22
C LYS A 153 14.60 -6.92 3.52
N GLU A 154 15.18 -6.25 2.53
CA GLU A 154 15.63 -4.86 2.66
C GLU A 154 14.49 -3.93 3.07
N ILE A 155 13.30 -4.10 2.48
CA ILE A 155 12.13 -3.29 2.81
C ILE A 155 11.70 -3.56 4.26
N ILE A 156 11.56 -4.83 4.68
CA ILE A 156 11.20 -5.18 6.07
C ILE A 156 12.20 -4.56 7.05
N LYS A 157 13.51 -4.70 6.78
CA LYS A 157 14.58 -4.16 7.62
C LYS A 157 14.55 -2.63 7.69
N SER A 158 14.36 -1.96 6.55
CA SER A 158 14.25 -0.51 6.48
C SER A 158 13.01 0.01 7.20
N SER A 159 11.86 -0.67 7.09
CA SER A 159 10.63 -0.36 7.81
C SER A 159 10.79 -0.52 9.32
N ALA A 160 11.44 -1.60 9.77
CA ALA A 160 11.77 -1.82 11.16
C ALA A 160 12.72 -0.73 11.72
N GLN A 161 13.77 -0.39 10.97
CA GLN A 161 14.70 0.68 11.32
C GLN A 161 14.00 2.04 11.43
N MET A 162 13.12 2.37 10.47
CA MET A 162 12.29 3.58 10.51
C MET A 162 11.50 3.67 11.82
N LEU A 163 10.84 2.58 12.24
CA LEU A 163 10.08 2.56 13.49
C LEU A 163 10.99 2.71 14.72
N ILE A 164 12.17 2.09 14.74
CA ILE A 164 13.12 2.22 15.86
C ILE A 164 13.63 3.66 16.00
N GLU A 165 14.05 4.27 14.90
CA GLU A 165 14.68 5.59 14.88
C GLU A 165 13.68 6.72 15.14
N ASN A 166 12.43 6.55 14.73
CA ASN A 166 11.38 7.57 14.85
C ASN A 166 10.42 7.23 15.99
N LYS A 167 10.75 7.70 17.20
CA LYS A 167 9.97 7.43 18.41
C LYS A 167 8.52 7.91 18.37
N ASN A 168 8.26 8.98 17.63
CA ASN A 168 6.93 9.58 17.49
C ASN A 168 6.02 8.82 16.51
N ILE A 169 6.53 7.83 15.77
CA ILE A 169 5.67 6.95 14.97
C ILE A 169 5.09 5.90 15.91
N SER A 170 3.76 5.91 16.10
CA SER A 170 3.04 4.91 16.89
C SER A 170 2.68 3.69 16.07
N GLU A 171 2.37 3.88 14.78
CA GLU A 171 1.98 2.82 13.85
C GLU A 171 2.32 3.22 12.41
N PHE A 172 2.68 2.25 11.58
CA PHE A 172 2.64 2.40 10.13
C PHE A 172 2.10 1.14 9.47
N ASP A 173 1.52 1.32 8.28
CA ASP A 173 0.97 0.24 7.47
C ASP A 173 1.33 0.47 5.99
N LEU A 174 2.06 -0.49 5.41
CA LEU A 174 2.32 -0.60 3.98
C LEU A 174 1.41 -1.68 3.42
N ASN A 175 0.14 -1.34 3.16
CA ASN A 175 -0.86 -2.28 2.69
C ASN A 175 -1.76 -1.67 1.58
N PRO A 176 -1.68 -2.17 0.34
CA PRO A 176 -0.81 -3.25 -0.12
C PRO A 176 0.59 -2.74 -0.49
N LEU A 177 1.59 -3.58 -0.22
CA LEU A 177 2.85 -3.62 -0.96
C LEU A 177 2.66 -4.62 -2.12
N ILE A 178 2.61 -4.10 -3.34
CA ILE A 178 2.34 -4.89 -4.54
C ILE A 178 3.62 -5.50 -5.08
N ILE A 179 3.60 -6.81 -5.31
CA ILE A 179 4.52 -7.49 -6.21
C ILE A 179 3.85 -7.54 -7.58
N SER A 180 4.47 -6.90 -8.57
CA SER A 180 3.92 -6.84 -9.92
C SER A 180 4.31 -8.07 -10.76
N GLN A 181 3.74 -8.19 -11.95
CA GLN A 181 4.00 -9.31 -12.87
C GLN A 181 5.48 -9.44 -13.30
N ASP A 182 6.23 -8.33 -13.31
CA ASP A 182 7.67 -8.35 -13.59
C ASP A 182 8.53 -8.58 -12.34
N ASN A 183 7.90 -8.93 -11.21
CA ASN A 183 8.47 -9.11 -9.87
C ASN A 183 9.03 -7.85 -9.19
N SER A 184 8.81 -6.65 -9.75
CA SER A 184 9.07 -5.41 -9.03
C SER A 184 8.10 -5.21 -7.85
N ILE A 185 8.60 -4.59 -6.78
CA ILE A 185 7.85 -4.35 -5.53
C ILE A 185 7.51 -2.87 -5.42
N HIS A 186 6.23 -2.54 -5.20
CA HIS A 186 5.72 -1.17 -5.15
C HIS A 186 4.84 -0.95 -3.91
N ALA A 187 5.18 0.04 -3.09
CA ALA A 187 4.27 0.53 -2.04
C ALA A 187 3.29 1.50 -2.69
N VAL A 188 2.02 1.09 -2.79
CA VAL A 188 0.97 1.86 -3.46
C VAL A 188 0.01 2.55 -2.50
N ASP A 189 0.02 2.12 -1.25
CA ASP A 189 -0.66 2.78 -0.14
C ASP A 189 0.20 2.71 1.12
N ILE A 190 0.21 3.81 1.87
CA ILE A 190 1.06 4.01 3.04
C ILE A 190 0.28 4.83 4.04
N ARG A 191 0.15 4.30 5.26
CA ARG A 191 -0.38 5.03 6.40
C ARG A 191 0.68 5.11 7.48
N ILE A 192 0.83 6.28 8.09
CA ILE A 192 1.68 6.50 9.26
C ILE A 192 0.84 7.25 10.29
N LYS A 193 0.81 6.73 11.52
CA LYS A 193 0.21 7.37 12.67
C LYS A 193 1.34 7.89 13.57
N TRP A 194 1.23 9.16 13.91
CA TRP A 194 2.13 9.84 14.84
C TRP A 194 1.49 9.90 16.22
N GLU A 195 2.31 9.98 17.28
CA GLU A 195 1.88 10.35 18.64
C GLU A 195 1.58 11.85 18.77
#